data_AF-A0A359E6M1-F1
#
_entry.id   AF-A0A359E6M1-F1
#
_cell.length_a   1.000
_cell.length_b   1.000
_cell.length_c   1.000
_cell.angle_alpha   90.00
_cell.angle_beta   90.00
_cell.angle_gamma   90.00
#
_symmetry.space_group_name_H-M   'P 1'
#
loop_
_entity.id
_entity.type
_entity.pdbx_description
1 polymer ?
#
loop_
_entity_poly.entity_id
_entity_poly.type
_entity_poly.pdbx_seq_one_letter_code
_entity_poly.pdbx_strand_id
1 'polypeptide(L)'
;MLAKQIKEKTGIPTVMDLRDDWVESHLINYPTVWHKKKMEQLEIDTLAKADKLLTVNDRIAESLKSRVLKEVEVIGHGYDPEDFNEVESKPASSGSKLKLLYSGSFYPDSRP
;
A
#
# COMPACT_ATOMS: atom_id res chain seq x y z
N MET A 1 14.43 4.74 -2.76
CA MET A 1 15.87 4.87 -3.07
C MET A 1 16.13 5.19 -4.54
N LEU A 2 15.76 4.33 -5.51
CA LEU A 2 16.01 4.61 -6.94
C LEU A 2 15.30 5.88 -7.45
N ALA A 3 14.02 6.06 -7.11
CA ALA A 3 13.26 7.26 -7.47
C ALA A 3 13.95 8.55 -6.99
N LYS A 4 14.48 8.55 -5.75
CA LYS A 4 15.32 9.64 -5.23
C LYS A 4 16.56 9.88 -6.10
N GLN A 5 17.31 8.83 -6.42
CA GLN A 5 18.53 8.96 -7.23
C GLN A 5 18.24 9.50 -8.64
N ILE A 6 17.13 9.07 -9.25
CA ILE A 6 16.70 9.58 -10.56
C ILE A 6 16.32 11.06 -10.44
N LYS A 7 15.53 11.44 -9.43
CA LYS A 7 15.19 12.85 -9.14
C LYS A 7 16.43 13.71 -8.96
N GLU A 8 17.40 13.24 -8.18
CA GLU A 8 18.65 13.97 -7.92
C GLU A 8 19.52 14.13 -9.17
N LYS A 9 19.56 13.12 -10.04
CA LYS A 9 20.33 13.18 -11.30
C LYS A 9 19.66 13.99 -12.40
N THR A 10 18.34 13.98 -12.46
CA THR A 10 17.58 14.54 -13.59
C THR A 10 16.88 15.86 -13.27
N GLY A 11 16.62 16.13 -11.99
CA GLY A 11 15.82 17.28 -11.53
C GLY A 11 14.31 17.14 -11.79
N ILE A 12 13.87 16.11 -12.53
CA ILE A 12 12.49 15.96 -13.00
C ILE A 12 11.51 15.80 -11.82
N PRO A 13 10.39 16.55 -11.77
CA PRO A 13 9.34 16.35 -10.78
C PRO A 13 8.93 14.88 -10.65
N THR A 14 8.95 14.35 -9.44
CA THR A 14 8.76 12.92 -9.15
C THR A 14 7.64 12.75 -8.13
N VAL A 15 6.62 11.99 -8.53
CA VAL A 15 5.59 11.48 -7.63
C VAL A 15 6.04 10.09 -7.15
N MET A 16 5.98 9.84 -5.85
CA MET A 16 6.25 8.51 -5.29
C MET A 16 4.97 7.94 -4.69
N ASP A 17 4.54 6.79 -5.21
CA ASP A 17 3.33 6.10 -4.80
C ASP A 17 3.67 4.86 -3.95
N LEU A 18 3.11 4.79 -2.74
CA LEU A 18 3.28 3.70 -1.77
C LEU A 18 2.03 2.83 -1.72
N ARG A 19 2.11 1.66 -2.38
CA ARG A 19 1.04 0.64 -2.37
C ARG A 19 0.94 -0.12 -1.05
N ASP A 20 2.07 -0.28 -0.39
CA ASP A 20 2.21 -0.84 0.95
C ASP A 20 3.04 0.13 1.79
N ASP A 21 2.88 0.07 3.11
CA ASP A 21 3.83 0.72 4.00
C ASP A 21 5.22 0.11 3.80
N TRP A 22 6.25 0.92 3.66
CA TRP A 22 7.63 0.42 3.48
C TRP A 22 8.15 -0.20 4.78
N VAL A 23 8.05 0.53 5.90
CA VAL A 23 8.66 0.13 7.17
C VAL A 23 7.72 -0.77 7.98
N GLU A 24 6.45 -0.40 8.08
CA GLU A 24 5.45 -1.14 8.87
C GLU A 24 4.65 -2.12 8.01
N SER A 25 5.22 -2.58 6.89
CA SER A 25 4.61 -3.60 6.05
C SER A 25 4.33 -4.86 6.86
N HIS A 26 3.12 -5.41 6.72
CA HIS A 26 2.78 -6.72 7.28
C HIS A 26 3.61 -7.87 6.69
N LEU A 27 4.31 -7.64 5.57
CA LEU A 27 5.14 -8.63 4.89
C LEU A 27 6.58 -8.70 5.42
N ILE A 28 6.98 -7.79 6.32
CA ILE A 28 8.38 -7.62 6.70
C ILE A 28 8.57 -7.95 8.18
N ASN A 29 9.45 -8.92 8.43
CA ASN A 29 9.99 -9.21 9.76
C ASN A 29 11.47 -8.81 9.81
N TYR A 30 11.78 -7.74 10.52
CA TYR A 30 13.17 -7.28 10.64
C TYR A 30 13.97 -8.17 11.60
N PRO A 31 15.17 -8.65 11.23
CA PRO A 31 15.99 -9.49 12.10
C PRO A 31 16.39 -8.81 13.40
N THR A 32 16.62 -7.49 13.36
CA THR A 32 16.96 -6.69 14.54
C THR A 32 16.40 -5.28 14.43
N VAL A 33 16.32 -4.58 15.56
CA VAL A 33 15.93 -3.15 15.62
C VAL A 33 16.85 -2.27 14.76
N TRP A 34 18.13 -2.62 14.63
CA TRP A 34 19.06 -1.89 13.78
C TRP A 34 18.67 -1.95 12.29
N HIS A 35 18.20 -3.11 11.81
CA HIS A 35 17.72 -3.23 10.44
C HIS A 35 16.49 -2.36 10.20
N LYS A 36 15.53 -2.36 11.16
CA LYS A 36 14.35 -1.49 11.09
C LYS A 36 14.73 -0.02 11.02
N LYS A 37 15.59 0.45 11.94
CA LYS A 37 16.09 1.84 11.95
C LYS A 37 16.78 2.25 10.65
N LYS A 38 17.55 1.33 10.05
CA LYS A 38 18.19 1.58 8.75
C LYS A 38 17.16 1.74 7.63
N MET A 39 16.07 0.97 7.65
CA MET A 39 14.98 1.12 6.68
C MET A 39 14.17 2.39 6.91
N GLU A 40 13.87 2.74 8.16
CA GLU A 40 13.26 4.03 8.52
C GLU A 40 14.07 5.19 7.96
N GLN A 41 15.38 5.22 8.22
CA GLN A 41 16.23 6.29 7.68
C GLN A 41 16.21 6.33 6.16
N LEU A 42 16.24 5.17 5.49
CA LEU A 42 16.20 5.09 4.03
C LEU A 42 14.85 5.57 3.46
N GLU A 43 13.75 5.25 4.14
CA GLU A 43 12.40 5.71 3.79
C GLU A 43 12.34 7.23 3.91
N ILE A 44 12.71 7.79 5.07
CA ILE A 44 12.73 9.23 5.32
C ILE A 44 13.58 9.95 4.27
N ASP A 45 14.80 9.49 4.06
CA ASP A 45 15.75 10.09 3.12
C ASP A 45 15.25 10.03 1.67
N THR A 46 14.50 8.99 1.31
CA THR A 46 13.92 8.81 -0.02
C THR A 46 12.71 9.71 -0.21
N LEU A 47 11.71 9.61 0.68
CA LEU A 47 10.41 10.26 0.53
C LEU A 47 10.50 11.78 0.73
N ALA A 48 11.50 12.26 1.48
CA ALA A 48 11.82 13.68 1.59
C ALA A 48 12.08 14.32 0.20
N LYS A 49 12.57 13.57 -0.78
CA LYS A 49 12.90 14.07 -2.13
C LYS A 49 11.75 14.05 -3.13
N ALA A 50 10.63 13.41 -2.82
CA ALA A 50 9.47 13.40 -3.71
C ALA A 50 8.89 14.81 -3.87
N ASP A 51 8.29 15.15 -5.01
CA ASP A 51 7.51 16.39 -5.12
C ASP A 51 6.07 16.15 -4.60
N LYS A 52 5.55 14.94 -4.79
CA LYS A 52 4.27 14.47 -4.24
C LYS A 52 4.39 13.03 -3.73
N LEU A 53 3.67 12.73 -2.66
CA LEU A 53 3.55 11.40 -2.09
C LEU A 53 2.11 10.92 -2.19
N LEU A 54 1.95 9.71 -2.70
CA LEU A 54 0.65 9.04 -2.82
C LEU A 54 0.66 7.76 -2.00
N THR A 55 -0.52 7.36 -1.54
CA THR A 55 -0.75 6.02 -1.00
C THR A 55 -2.19 5.56 -1.26
N VAL A 56 -2.44 4.28 -1.05
CA VAL A 56 -3.70 3.63 -1.43
C VAL A 56 -4.80 3.70 -0.38
N ASN A 57 -4.46 4.02 0.88
CA ASN A 57 -5.45 4.14 1.96
C ASN A 57 -4.97 5.01 3.12
N ASP A 58 -5.92 5.46 3.94
CA ASP A 58 -5.65 6.32 5.11
C ASP A 58 -4.74 5.65 6.14
N ARG A 59 -4.80 4.32 6.29
CA ARG A 59 -3.99 3.60 7.28
C ARG A 59 -2.50 3.76 7.01
N ILE A 60 -2.09 3.65 5.75
CA ILE A 60 -0.68 3.86 5.36
C ILE A 60 -0.34 5.34 5.50
N ALA A 61 -1.24 6.25 5.10
CA ALA A 61 -1.01 7.69 5.26
C ALA A 61 -0.76 8.06 6.73
N GLU A 62 -1.59 7.58 7.67
CA GLU A 62 -1.41 7.81 9.12
C GLU A 62 -0.10 7.21 9.64
N SER A 63 0.27 6.01 9.20
CA SER A 63 1.56 5.40 9.58
C SER A 63 2.74 6.28 9.13
N LEU A 64 2.70 6.78 7.90
CA LEU A 64 3.75 7.61 7.31
C LEU A 64 3.88 8.98 8.00
N LYS A 65 2.81 9.56 8.57
CA LYS A 65 2.88 10.86 9.28
C LYS A 65 3.91 10.87 10.40
N SER A 66 4.14 9.73 11.05
CA SER A 66 5.14 9.62 12.12
C SER A 66 6.60 9.71 11.62
N ARG A 67 6.83 9.47 10.33
CA ARG A 67 8.17 9.37 9.72
C ARG A 67 8.44 10.44 8.66
N VAL A 68 7.40 10.94 8.00
CA VAL A 68 7.52 11.87 6.86
C VAL A 68 6.74 13.15 7.16
N LEU A 69 7.41 14.31 7.01
CA LEU A 69 6.80 15.63 7.24
C LEU A 69 5.98 16.16 6.05
N LYS A 70 5.96 15.44 4.94
CA LYS A 70 5.28 15.83 3.71
C LYS A 70 3.85 15.31 3.72
N GLU A 71 2.94 16.09 3.18
CA GLU A 71 1.56 15.66 2.95
C GLU A 71 1.53 14.43 2.03
N VAL A 72 0.77 13.41 2.46
CA VAL A 72 0.55 12.17 1.71
C VAL A 72 -0.90 12.19 1.24
N GLU A 73 -1.10 12.16 -0.07
CA GLU A 73 -2.42 12.12 -0.68
C GLU A 73 -2.87 10.66 -0.85
N VAL A 74 -4.16 10.41 -0.60
CA VAL A 74 -4.73 9.06 -0.66
C VAL A 74 -5.50 8.89 -1.97
N ILE A 75 -5.02 7.99 -2.82
CA ILE A 75 -5.67 7.60 -4.07
C ILE A 75 -5.88 6.09 -4.03
N GLY A 76 -7.12 5.68 -3.76
CA GLY A 76 -7.49 4.27 -3.71
C GLY A 76 -7.33 3.57 -5.06
N HIS A 77 -7.07 2.27 -5.03
CA HIS A 77 -7.08 1.46 -6.25
C HIS A 77 -8.47 1.44 -6.89
N GLY A 78 -8.48 1.54 -8.22
CA GLY A 78 -9.67 1.25 -9.01
C GLY A 78 -9.81 -0.24 -9.32
N TYR A 79 -10.96 -0.58 -9.89
CA TYR A 79 -11.21 -1.83 -10.59
C TYR A 79 -11.86 -1.48 -11.94
N ASP A 80 -11.80 -2.40 -12.90
CA ASP A 80 -12.50 -2.21 -14.18
C ASP A 80 -13.98 -2.62 -14.01
N PRO A 81 -14.96 -1.72 -14.23
CA PRO A 81 -16.36 -2.09 -14.18
C PRO A 81 -16.76 -3.13 -15.23
N GLU A 82 -16.07 -3.20 -16.37
CA GLU A 82 -16.38 -4.14 -17.45
C GLU A 82 -16.19 -5.60 -17.03
N ASP A 83 -15.25 -5.87 -16.12
CA ASP A 83 -15.01 -7.20 -15.54
C ASP A 83 -16.25 -7.76 -14.79
N PHE A 84 -17.18 -6.89 -14.39
CA PHE A 84 -18.34 -7.25 -13.57
C PHE A 84 -19.69 -7.15 -14.30
N ASN A 85 -19.71 -6.63 -15.53
CA ASN A 85 -20.95 -6.39 -16.28
C ASN A 85 -21.62 -7.69 -16.78
N GLU A 86 -20.84 -8.75 -17.03
CA GLU A 86 -21.36 -10.06 -17.47
C GLU A 86 -21.58 -11.06 -16.32
N VAL A 87 -21.37 -10.63 -15.07
CA VAL A 87 -21.62 -11.49 -13.92
C VAL A 87 -23.12 -11.54 -13.66
N GLU A 88 -23.79 -12.58 -14.17
CA GLU A 88 -25.17 -12.85 -13.80
C GLU A 88 -25.29 -12.90 -12.28
N SER A 89 -26.04 -11.95 -11.72
CA SER A 89 -26.53 -11.99 -10.35
C SER A 89 -27.37 -13.25 -10.18
N LYS A 90 -26.73 -14.37 -9.83
CA LYS A 90 -27.46 -15.56 -9.42
C LYS A 90 -28.09 -15.20 -8.08
N PRO A 91 -29.43 -15.17 -7.98
CA PRO A 91 -30.07 -14.91 -6.71
C PRO A 91 -29.52 -15.92 -5.70
N ALA A 92 -29.21 -15.44 -4.49
CA ALA A 92 -28.81 -16.32 -3.40
C ALA A 92 -29.85 -17.45 -3.34
N SER A 93 -29.43 -18.67 -3.66
CA SER A 93 -30.31 -19.85 -3.75
C SER A 93 -31.30 -19.82 -2.58
N SER A 94 -32.59 -19.94 -2.87
CA SER A 94 -33.74 -19.78 -1.98
C SER A 94 -33.83 -20.79 -0.80
N GLY A 95 -32.69 -21.31 -0.35
CA GLY A 95 -32.57 -22.23 0.77
C GLY A 95 -32.20 -21.52 2.07
N SER A 96 -32.63 -22.10 3.18
CA SER A 96 -32.40 -21.69 4.57
C SER A 96 -30.93 -21.75 5.05
N LYS A 97 -29.94 -21.69 4.15
CA LYS A 97 -28.52 -21.92 4.45
C LYS A 97 -27.69 -20.64 4.26
N LEU A 98 -26.88 -20.31 5.27
CA LEU A 98 -25.86 -19.28 5.22
C LEU A 98 -24.70 -19.71 4.29
N LYS A 99 -24.24 -18.82 3.40
CA LYS A 99 -23.04 -19.01 2.58
C LYS A 99 -21.99 -17.97 2.95
N LEU A 100 -20.78 -18.43 3.25
CA LEU A 100 -19.62 -17.57 3.49
C LEU A 100 -18.63 -17.81 2.35
N LEU A 101 -18.25 -16.75 1.63
CA LEU A 101 -17.28 -16.79 0.54
C LEU A 101 -16.01 -16.09 0.98
N TYR A 102 -14.88 -16.76 0.79
CA TYR A 102 -13.55 -16.17 0.91
C TYR A 102 -12.91 -16.19 -0.48
N SER A 103 -12.54 -15.01 -0.97
CA SER A 103 -11.86 -14.84 -2.26
C SER A 103 -10.59 -14.02 -2.03
N GLY A 104 -9.48 -14.71 -1.81
CA GLY A 104 -8.19 -14.12 -1.49
C GLY A 104 -7.11 -15.19 -1.37
N SER A 105 -5.87 -14.75 -1.19
CA SER A 105 -4.74 -15.65 -0.93
C SER A 105 -4.62 -15.93 0.56
N PHE A 106 -4.43 -17.20 0.92
CA PHE A 106 -4.11 -17.58 2.29
C PHE A 106 -2.67 -17.21 2.62
N TYR A 107 -2.48 -16.21 3.48
CA TYR A 107 -1.20 -15.91 4.09
C TYR A 107 -1.17 -16.45 5.53
N PRO A 108 -0.03 -16.93 6.04
CA PRO A 108 0.09 -17.36 7.44
C PRO A 108 -0.41 -16.30 8.44
N ASP A 109 -0.17 -15.01 8.12
CA ASP A 109 -0.52 -13.87 8.95
C ASP A 109 -1.88 -13.23 8.58
N SER A 110 -2.48 -13.62 7.45
CA SER A 110 -3.85 -13.23 7.09
C SER A 110 -4.80 -14.35 7.50
N ARG A 111 -5.21 -14.33 8.77
CA ARG A 111 -6.29 -15.22 9.23
C ARG A 111 -7.58 -14.88 8.47
N PRO A 112 -8.40 -15.87 8.10
CA PRO A 112 -9.68 -15.65 7.45
C PRO A 112 -10.65 -14.85 8.33
#